data_AF-A0A820UAR3-F1
#
_entry.id   AF-A0A820UAR3-F1
#
_cell.length_a   1.000
_cell.length_b   1.000
_cell.length_c   1.000
_cell.angle_alpha   90.00
_cell.angle_beta   90.00
_cell.angle_gamma   90.00
#
_symmetry.space_group_name_H-M   'P 1'
#
loop_
_entity.id
_entity.type
_entity.pdbx_description
1 polymer ?
#
loop_
_entity_poly.entity_id
_entity_poly.type
_entity_poly.pdbx_seq_one_letter_code
_entity_poly.pdbx_strand_id
1 'polypeptide(L)'
;SHFEVFNRKKKSFVRRLPSESDKPFNFQPRVQGGGGSISVWGIMTAKGAGPLVFYDGRMNGPTCISVIEPVLLSFIEKKIWSRCYLLLYWPAVSPDFNAIENLWDIIDNKLNDYRLNNVNDLQQATLEIWTKISNETGENLVRSMPRRIKKC
;
A
#
# COMPACT_ATOMS: atom_id res chain seq x y z
N SER A 1 4.28 -1.70 2.44
CA SER A 1 3.96 -2.16 1.08
C SER A 1 5.19 -2.04 0.19
N HIS A 2 5.17 -2.71 -0.96
CA HIS A 2 6.18 -2.64 -2.01
C HIS A 2 5.47 -2.30 -3.32
N PHE A 3 5.99 -1.31 -4.06
CA PHE A 3 5.42 -0.87 -5.33
C PHE A 3 6.48 -0.87 -6.42
N GLU A 4 6.09 -1.29 -7.62
CA GLU A 4 7.00 -1.45 -8.77
C GLU A 4 6.62 -0.48 -9.89
N VAL A 5 7.62 0.01 -10.63
CA VAL A 5 7.37 0.94 -11.75
C VAL A 5 6.66 0.24 -12.92
N PHE A 6 7.12 -0.96 -13.31
CA PHE A 6 6.69 -1.62 -14.55
C PHE A 6 5.78 -2.85 -14.36
N ASN A 7 5.87 -3.58 -13.25
CA ASN A 7 5.19 -4.86 -13.04
C ASN A 7 3.89 -4.75 -12.22
N ARG A 8 3.13 -3.67 -12.43
CA ARG A 8 1.92 -3.37 -11.66
C ARG A 8 0.76 -4.30 -12.03
N LYS A 9 -0.16 -4.53 -11.08
CA LYS A 9 -1.32 -5.43 -11.22
C LYS A 9 -2.41 -4.84 -12.14
N LYS A 10 -2.09 -4.50 -13.39
CA LYS A 10 -3.09 -4.03 -14.36
C LYS A 10 -3.84 -5.23 -14.93
N LYS A 11 -5.11 -5.41 -14.57
CA LYS A 11 -5.97 -6.39 -15.23
C LYS A 11 -6.28 -5.89 -16.65
N SER A 12 -5.71 -6.56 -17.65
CA SER A 12 -6.03 -6.35 -19.05
C SER A 12 -7.01 -7.43 -19.51
N PHE A 13 -8.17 -7.00 -20.00
CA PHE A 13 -9.15 -7.90 -20.58
C PHE A 13 -8.91 -7.96 -22.08
N VAL A 14 -8.76 -9.18 -22.61
CA VAL A 14 -8.54 -9.41 -24.04
C VAL A 14 -9.64 -10.31 -24.57
N ARG A 15 -10.32 -9.88 -25.65
CA ARG A 15 -11.25 -10.74 -26.39
C ARG A 15 -10.46 -11.49 -27.44
N ARG A 16 -10.57 -12.82 -27.44
CA ARG A 16 -9.85 -13.71 -28.34
C ARG A 16 -10.64 -15.00 -28.60
N LEU A 17 -10.40 -15.65 -29.73
CA LEU A 17 -10.90 -17.01 -29.95
C LEU A 17 -10.09 -18.02 -29.11
N PRO A 18 -10.64 -19.21 -28.78
CA PRO A 18 -9.91 -20.21 -28.00
C PRO A 18 -8.58 -20.64 -28.62
N SER A 19 -8.50 -20.72 -29.95
CA SER A 19 -7.29 -21.08 -30.70
C SER A 19 -6.21 -19.99 -30.70
N GLU A 20 -6.52 -18.80 -30.20
CA GLU A 20 -5.61 -17.66 -30.19
C GLU A 20 -4.94 -17.46 -28.83
N SER A 21 -5.15 -18.36 -27.87
CA SER A 21 -4.69 -18.17 -26.50
C SER A 21 -3.20 -17.87 -26.37
N ASP A 22 -2.40 -18.46 -27.23
CA ASP A 22 -0.94 -18.43 -27.12
C ASP A 22 -0.31 -17.36 -28.04
N LYS A 23 -1.13 -16.52 -28.69
CA LYS A 23 -0.61 -15.45 -29.53
C LYS A 23 -0.02 -14.32 -28.68
N PRO A 24 1.15 -13.75 -29.06
CA PRO A 24 1.90 -12.80 -28.25
C PRO A 24 1.13 -11.51 -27.93
N PHE A 25 0.20 -11.08 -28.78
CA PHE A 25 -0.65 -9.91 -28.50
C PHE A 25 -1.67 -10.13 -27.36
N ASN A 26 -1.85 -11.38 -26.90
CA ASN A 26 -2.71 -11.72 -25.78
C ASN A 26 -1.96 -11.79 -24.44
N PHE A 27 -0.65 -11.57 -24.43
CA PHE A 27 0.17 -11.55 -23.22
C PHE A 27 0.68 -10.15 -22.94
N GLN A 28 0.68 -9.77 -21.66
CA GLN A 28 1.44 -8.63 -21.20
C GLN A 28 2.81 -9.11 -20.72
N PRO A 29 3.91 -8.67 -21.34
CA PRO A 29 5.24 -9.08 -20.90
C PRO A 29 5.50 -8.53 -19.49
N ARG A 30 5.95 -9.40 -18.60
CA ARG A 30 6.50 -9.02 -17.29
C ARG A 30 7.98 -8.75 -17.47
N VAL A 31 8.45 -7.59 -17.02
CA VAL A 31 9.87 -7.24 -17.10
C VAL A 31 10.56 -7.80 -15.86
N GLN A 32 11.46 -8.79 -16.01
CA GLN A 32 12.27 -9.27 -14.90
C GLN A 32 13.44 -8.30 -14.65
N GLY A 33 13.36 -7.52 -13.56
CA GLY A 33 14.36 -6.50 -13.21
C GLY A 33 14.27 -5.22 -14.05
N GLY A 34 15.07 -4.21 -13.71
CA GLY A 34 15.30 -3.02 -14.54
C GLY A 34 14.35 -1.82 -14.39
N GLY A 35 13.20 -1.97 -13.70
CA GLY A 35 12.25 -0.85 -13.52
C GLY A 35 12.37 -0.05 -12.24
N GLY A 36 13.01 -0.60 -11.22
CA GLY A 36 13.02 -0.02 -9.89
C GLY A 36 11.71 -0.23 -9.14
N SER A 37 11.81 -0.13 -7.83
CA SER A 37 10.70 -0.32 -6.89
C SER A 37 10.94 0.49 -5.64
N ILE A 38 9.86 0.79 -4.91
CA ILE A 38 9.94 1.44 -3.61
C ILE A 38 9.38 0.53 -2.52
N SER A 39 9.99 0.59 -1.34
CA SER A 39 9.40 0.04 -0.13
C SER A 39 8.86 1.18 0.72
N VAL A 40 7.63 1.01 1.20
CA VAL A 40 6.91 2.03 1.98
C VAL A 40 6.36 1.50 3.28
N TRP A 41 6.38 2.34 4.30
CA TRP A 41 5.68 2.15 5.55
C TRP A 41 4.78 3.37 5.80
N GLY A 42 3.59 3.17 6.34
CA GLY A 42 2.70 4.28 6.63
C GLY A 42 1.74 3.96 7.77
N ILE A 43 1.22 5.02 8.39
CA ILE A 43 0.16 4.94 9.40
C ILE A 43 -1.14 5.37 8.75
N MET A 44 -2.23 4.65 9.00
CA MET A 44 -3.57 5.14 8.68
C MET A 44 -4.44 5.21 9.92
N THR A 45 -5.42 6.12 9.91
CA THR A 45 -6.45 6.23 10.94
C THR A 45 -7.82 6.38 10.29
N ALA A 46 -8.90 6.27 11.08
CA ALA A 46 -10.24 6.59 10.59
C ALA A 46 -10.35 8.06 10.11
N LYS A 47 -9.49 8.95 10.61
CA LYS A 47 -9.38 10.35 10.17
C LYS A 47 -8.43 10.52 8.97
N GLY A 48 -8.25 9.48 8.17
CA GLY A 48 -7.38 9.50 7.00
C GLY A 48 -5.93 9.10 7.27
N ALA A 49 -5.10 9.37 6.26
CA ALA A 49 -3.70 8.98 6.21
C ALA A 49 -2.83 9.75 7.23
N GLY A 50 -1.92 9.03 7.88
CA GLY A 50 -0.88 9.56 8.76
C GLY A 50 0.45 9.69 8.03
N PRO A 51 1.58 9.67 8.76
CA PRO A 51 2.91 9.67 8.15
C PRO A 51 3.11 8.52 7.16
N LEU A 52 3.86 8.80 6.08
CA LEU A 52 4.36 7.84 5.10
C LEU A 52 5.88 7.97 5.05
N VAL A 53 6.56 6.83 5.03
CA VAL A 53 8.02 6.74 5.02
C VAL A 53 8.47 5.78 3.93
N PHE A 54 9.44 6.21 3.14
CA PHE A 54 10.13 5.38 2.16
C PHE A 54 11.39 4.80 2.80
N TYR A 55 11.71 3.56 2.48
CA TYR A 55 12.95 2.92 2.93
C TYR A 55 13.47 1.96 1.86
N ASP A 56 14.75 1.62 1.95
CA ASP A 56 15.41 0.78 0.97
C ASP A 56 15.44 -0.68 1.41
N GLY A 57 15.22 -1.57 0.44
CA GLY A 57 15.29 -3.01 0.63
C GLY A 57 14.16 -3.60 1.47
N ARG A 58 14.45 -4.72 2.12
CA ARG A 58 13.51 -5.48 2.94
C ARG A 58 13.55 -4.97 4.37
N MET A 59 12.37 -4.71 4.93
CA MET A 59 12.24 -4.34 6.34
C MET A 59 12.87 -5.43 7.23
N ASN A 60 13.79 -5.02 8.10
CA ASN A 60 14.43 -5.85 9.11
C ASN A 60 14.32 -5.16 10.48
N GLY A 61 14.72 -5.83 11.57
CA GLY A 61 14.61 -5.28 12.93
C GLY A 61 15.29 -3.90 13.09
N PRO A 62 16.59 -3.77 12.75
CA PRO A 62 17.30 -2.49 12.81
C PRO A 62 16.68 -1.37 11.97
N THR A 63 16.29 -1.66 10.71
CA THR A 63 15.62 -0.69 9.84
C THR A 63 14.25 -0.30 10.39
N CYS A 64 13.53 -1.22 11.01
CA CYS A 64 12.25 -0.91 11.67
C CYS A 64 12.47 0.11 12.79
N ILE A 65 13.44 -0.14 13.67
CA ILE A 65 13.78 0.77 14.77
C ILE A 65 14.21 2.13 14.22
N SER A 66 15.17 2.18 13.29
CA SER A 66 15.73 3.45 12.84
C SER A 66 14.78 4.29 11.99
N VAL A 67 13.91 3.66 11.20
CA VAL A 67 13.02 4.35 10.24
C VAL A 67 11.64 4.58 10.82
N ILE A 68 11.07 3.58 11.50
CA ILE A 68 9.66 3.61 11.92
C ILE A 68 9.52 4.21 13.32
N GLU A 69 10.36 3.82 14.27
CA GLU A 69 10.23 4.24 15.68
C GLU A 69 10.13 5.76 15.86
N PRO A 70 11.04 6.60 15.32
CA PRO A 70 10.96 8.05 15.53
C PRO A 70 9.69 8.65 14.92
N VAL A 71 9.25 8.15 13.77
CA VAL A 71 8.02 8.63 13.09
C VAL A 71 6.78 8.21 13.86
N LEU A 72 6.75 6.98 14.36
CA LEU A 72 5.66 6.44 15.15
C LEU A 72 5.54 7.15 16.49
N LEU A 73 6.65 7.31 17.23
CA LEU A 73 6.67 8.00 18.51
C LEU A 73 6.22 9.46 18.35
N SER A 74 6.78 10.20 17.39
CA SER A 74 6.37 11.59 17.15
C SER A 74 4.88 11.69 16.80
N PHE A 75 4.34 10.72 16.05
CA PHE A 75 2.92 10.69 15.72
C PHE A 75 2.04 10.41 16.94
N ILE A 76 2.41 9.43 17.77
CA ILE A 76 1.70 9.07 19.00
C ILE A 76 1.72 10.26 19.99
N GLU A 77 2.88 10.89 20.19
CA GLU A 77 3.03 12.05 21.08
C GLU A 77 2.17 13.24 20.64
N LYS A 78 2.09 13.50 19.34
CA LYS A 78 1.32 14.65 18.84
C LYS A 78 -0.19 14.40 18.79
N LYS A 79 -0.63 13.17 18.50
CA LYS A 79 -2.06 12.88 18.22
C LYS A 79 -2.76 12.05 19.29
N ILE A 80 -2.03 11.25 20.05
CA ILE A 80 -2.60 10.18 20.89
C ILE A 80 -2.29 10.41 22.38
N TRP A 81 -1.42 11.35 22.75
CA TRP A 81 -0.98 11.61 24.14
C TRP A 81 -2.09 11.83 25.17
N SER A 82 -3.30 12.23 24.76
CA SER A 82 -4.47 12.35 25.64
C SER A 82 -5.32 11.07 25.80
N ARG A 83 -4.92 9.96 25.17
CA ARG A 83 -5.60 8.65 25.24
C ARG A 83 -4.56 7.55 25.47
N CYS A 84 -4.75 6.74 26.51
CA CYS A 84 -4.01 5.49 26.64
C CYS A 84 -4.20 4.67 25.36
N TYR A 85 -3.11 4.27 24.71
CA TYR A 85 -3.20 3.43 23.52
C TYR A 85 -3.29 1.97 23.95
N LEU A 86 -4.26 1.25 23.38
CA LEU A 86 -4.38 -0.19 23.54
C LEU A 86 -3.65 -0.83 22.36
N LEU A 87 -2.61 -1.59 22.64
CA LEU A 87 -2.01 -2.46 21.64
C LEU A 87 -3.02 -3.58 21.34
N LEU A 88 -3.57 -3.58 20.13
CA LEU A 88 -4.48 -4.63 19.70
C LEU A 88 -3.70 -5.93 19.59
N TYR A 89 -4.26 -7.00 20.16
CA TYR A 89 -3.76 -8.35 19.92
C TYR A 89 -3.89 -8.66 18.43
N TRP A 90 -2.78 -9.05 17.80
CA TRP A 90 -2.74 -9.39 16.39
C TRP A 90 -2.31 -10.84 16.19
N PRO A 91 -3.19 -11.72 15.67
CA PRO A 91 -2.78 -13.09 15.34
C PRO A 91 -1.80 -13.09 14.16
N ALA A 92 -0.82 -13.98 14.21
CA ALA A 92 0.15 -14.12 13.13
C ALA A 92 -0.56 -14.47 11.80
N VAL A 93 -0.04 -13.97 10.68
CA VAL A 93 -0.50 -14.30 9.30
C VAL A 93 -1.96 -13.89 9.01
N SER A 94 -2.44 -12.78 9.54
CA SER A 94 -3.80 -12.28 9.26
C SER A 94 -3.80 -10.89 8.62
N PRO A 95 -3.38 -10.76 7.34
CA PRO A 95 -3.40 -9.48 6.63
C PRO A 95 -4.83 -8.94 6.44
N ASP A 96 -5.85 -9.82 6.39
CA ASP A 96 -7.26 -9.45 6.27
C ASP A 96 -7.78 -8.60 7.44
N PHE A 97 -7.11 -8.69 8.59
CA PHE A 97 -7.41 -7.88 9.75
C PHE A 97 -6.86 -6.45 9.64
N ASN A 98 -5.96 -6.15 8.69
CA ASN A 98 -5.32 -4.84 8.58
C ASN A 98 -6.01 -3.96 7.53
N ALA A 99 -6.68 -2.91 7.99
CA ALA A 99 -7.32 -1.94 7.11
C ALA A 99 -6.35 -1.29 6.10
N ILE A 100 -5.06 -1.19 6.44
CA ILE A 100 -4.06 -0.54 5.59
C ILE A 100 -3.71 -1.35 4.34
N GLU A 101 -3.90 -2.66 4.35
CA GLU A 101 -3.63 -3.49 3.16
C GLU A 101 -4.58 -3.11 2.02
N ASN A 102 -5.87 -2.87 2.34
CA ASN A 102 -6.82 -2.34 1.36
C ASN A 102 -6.44 -0.94 0.88
N LEU A 103 -5.85 -0.12 1.75
CA LEU A 103 -5.38 1.21 1.36
C LEU A 103 -4.21 1.11 0.39
N TRP A 104 -3.29 0.16 0.59
CA TRP A 104 -2.23 -0.13 -0.35
C TRP A 104 -2.76 -0.60 -1.70
N ASP A 105 -3.81 -1.43 -1.73
CA ASP A 105 -4.47 -1.82 -2.98
C ASP A 105 -5.13 -0.63 -3.69
N ILE A 106 -5.76 0.30 -2.95
CA ILE A 106 -6.30 1.54 -3.53
C ILE A 106 -5.18 2.37 -4.16
N ILE A 107 -4.03 2.48 -3.50
CA ILE A 107 -2.88 3.23 -4.00
C ILE A 107 -2.30 2.55 -5.25
N ASP A 108 -2.08 1.23 -5.22
CA ASP A 108 -1.58 0.48 -6.37
C ASP A 108 -2.50 0.63 -7.59
N ASN A 109 -3.81 0.59 -7.36
CA ASN A 109 -4.80 0.81 -8.41
C ASN A 109 -4.73 2.23 -8.99
N LYS A 110 -4.67 3.27 -8.14
CA LYS A 110 -4.57 4.68 -8.57
C LYS A 110 -3.25 5.00 -9.26
N LEU A 111 -2.15 4.34 -8.89
CA LEU A 111 -0.87 4.52 -9.57
C LEU A 111 -0.98 4.17 -11.05
N ASN A 112 -1.89 3.27 -11.46
CA ASN A 112 -2.08 2.92 -12.88
C ASN A 112 -2.50 4.10 -13.77
N ASP A 113 -3.04 5.18 -13.19
CA ASP A 113 -3.40 6.40 -13.91
C ASP A 113 -2.17 7.30 -14.19
N TYR A 114 -1.04 7.02 -13.54
CA TYR A 114 0.20 7.77 -13.67
C TYR A 114 1.17 7.10 -14.65
N ARG A 115 1.84 7.95 -15.44
CA ARG A 115 2.99 7.56 -16.27
C ARG A 115 4.26 7.58 -15.43
N LEU A 116 4.71 6.41 -15.01
CA LEU A 116 5.90 6.22 -14.17
C LEU A 116 7.04 5.69 -15.02
N ASN A 117 8.14 6.43 -15.13
CA ASN A 117 9.32 6.00 -15.91
C ASN A 117 10.51 5.67 -15.01
N ASN A 118 10.53 6.17 -13.78
CA ASN A 118 11.62 5.99 -12.84
C ASN A 118 11.10 5.92 -11.38
N VAL A 119 12.00 5.60 -10.46
CA VAL A 119 11.68 5.46 -9.02
C VAL A 119 11.21 6.77 -8.40
N ASN A 120 11.76 7.91 -8.83
CA ASN A 120 11.36 9.22 -8.31
C ASN A 120 9.92 9.57 -8.72
N ASP A 121 9.51 9.31 -9.97
CA ASP A 121 8.12 9.46 -10.41
C ASP A 121 7.18 8.62 -9.53
N LEU A 122 7.59 7.38 -9.22
CA LEU A 122 6.82 6.47 -8.38
C LEU A 122 6.72 6.96 -6.93
N GLN A 123 7.80 7.48 -6.34
CA GLN A 123 7.77 8.08 -5.00
C GLN A 123 6.84 9.29 -4.95
N GLN A 124 6.94 10.20 -5.93
CA GLN A 124 6.13 11.41 -5.99
C GLN A 124 4.65 11.08 -6.17
N ALA A 125 4.30 10.20 -7.11
CA ALA A 125 2.92 9.78 -7.34
C ALA A 125 2.34 9.07 -6.10
N THR A 126 3.12 8.22 -5.43
CA THR A 126 2.70 7.54 -4.20
C THR A 126 2.41 8.55 -3.08
N LEU A 127 3.29 9.54 -2.90
CA LEU A 127 3.09 10.60 -1.90
C LEU A 127 1.87 11.47 -2.23
N GLU A 128 1.68 11.83 -3.51
CA GLU A 128 0.55 12.61 -3.97
C GLU A 128 -0.78 11.88 -3.70
N ILE A 129 -0.87 10.60 -4.08
CA ILE A 129 -2.04 9.78 -3.81
C ILE A 129 -2.28 9.67 -2.30
N TRP A 130 -1.21 9.46 -1.52
CA TRP A 130 -1.28 9.32 -0.07
C TRP A 130 -1.84 10.57 0.62
N THR A 131 -1.34 11.75 0.24
CA THR A 131 -1.82 13.02 0.81
C THR A 131 -3.27 13.36 0.42
N LYS A 132 -3.75 12.84 -0.71
CA LYS A 132 -5.13 13.01 -1.20
C LYS A 132 -6.13 12.00 -0.62
N ILE A 133 -5.72 11.09 0.26
CA ILE A 133 -6.65 10.15 0.91
C ILE A 133 -7.62 10.92 1.81
N SER A 134 -8.91 10.87 1.47
CA SER A 134 -9.95 11.53 2.24
C SER A 134 -10.20 10.85 3.59
N ASN A 135 -10.68 11.62 4.56
CA ASN A 135 -11.11 11.09 5.86
C ASN A 135 -12.23 10.05 5.69
N GLU A 136 -13.13 10.26 4.73
CA GLU A 136 -14.20 9.32 4.40
C GLU A 136 -13.65 7.96 3.97
N THR A 137 -12.58 7.95 3.16
CA THR A 137 -11.91 6.69 2.77
C THR A 137 -11.37 5.96 4.00
N GLY A 138 -10.70 6.69 4.91
CA GLY A 138 -10.18 6.13 6.15
C GLY A 138 -11.29 5.56 7.05
N GLU A 139 -12.38 6.30 7.21
CA GLU A 139 -13.52 5.89 8.03
C GLU A 139 -14.23 4.65 7.45
N ASN A 140 -14.48 4.63 6.14
CA ASN A 140 -15.11 3.50 5.46
C ASN A 140 -14.26 2.22 5.58
N LEU A 141 -12.94 2.33 5.45
CA LEU A 141 -12.03 1.21 5.64
C LEU A 141 -12.09 0.65 7.06
N VAL A 142 -12.07 1.51 8.08
CA VAL A 142 -12.17 1.08 9.49
C VAL A 142 -13.56 0.49 9.79
N ARG A 143 -14.65 1.13 9.35
CA ARG A 143 -16.03 0.65 9.55
C ARG A 143 -16.30 -0.70 8.89
N SER A 144 -15.60 -1.03 7.80
CA SER A 144 -15.74 -2.32 7.13
C SER A 144 -15.10 -3.49 7.90
N MET A 145 -14.20 -3.21 8.86
CA MET A 145 -13.43 -4.23 9.58
C MET A 145 -14.29 -5.32 10.23
N PRO A 146 -15.36 -5.02 11.00
CA PRO A 146 -16.15 -6.06 11.67
C PRO A 146 -16.82 -7.02 10.70
N ARG A 147 -17.21 -6.56 9.51
CA ARG A 147 -17.78 -7.43 8.46
C ARG A 147 -16.74 -8.35 7.84
N ARG A 148 -15.49 -7.87 7.71
CA ARG A 148 -14.38 -8.66 7.16
C ARG A 148 -13.94 -9.74 8.14
N ILE A 149 -13.84 -9.40 9.43
CA ILE A 149 -13.51 -10.37 10.49
C ILE A 149 -14.51 -11.53 10.51
N LYS A 150 -15.81 -11.24 10.32
CA LYS A 150 -16.86 -12.28 10.29
C LYS A 150 -16.83 -13.18 9.06
N LYS A 151 -16.09 -12.84 8.00
CA LYS A 151 -15.99 -13.64 6.77
C LYS A 151 -14.82 -14.62 6.79
N CYS A 152 -13.85 -14.41 7.69
CA CYS A 152 -12.77 -15.34 7.98
C CYS A 152 -13.28 -16.45 8.91
#